data_AF-A0A2I0TA54-F1
#
_entry.id   AF-A0A2I0TA54-F1
#
_cell.length_a   1.000
_cell.length_b   1.000
_cell.length_c   1.000
_cell.angle_alpha   90.00
_cell.angle_beta   90.00
_cell.angle_gamma   90.00
#
_symmetry.space_group_name_H-M   'P 1'
#
loop_
_entity.id
_entity.type
_entity.pdbx_description
1 polymer ?
#
loop_
_entity_poly.entity_id
_entity_poly.type
_entity_poly.pdbx_seq_one_letter_code
_entity_poly.pdbx_strand_id
1 'polypeptide(L)'
;MGSKQIAQETFDDAVQENITEFEMDPEEAVREAVQQFESQGVDLSNIVKAVRQPASENGQKQKHEILLTLDSLGKAVADSDLAEMAEQLVVFADQCKEQLAFRYLAGQNGAYSVVFSACQLASGDRNLMLKAFYTLAALLDGQPDLLDSAGQDLLLQTLKEYREDGEMTLAGIRCLRHACLKHEQNRQDFVKGGVLPLLTGAIVQHGDSADVVRTASSALRVMTFDDDIRVPFGHAHDHAKMIVLENDGLRVLIEAAKGKIYPRDR
;
A
#
# COMPACT_ATOMS: atom_id res chain seq x y z
N MET A 1 -17.45 18.91 -4.49
CA MET A 1 -16.40 19.94 -4.56
C MET A 1 -15.19 19.36 -3.84
N GLY A 2 -14.01 19.33 -4.46
CA GLY A 2 -12.81 18.84 -3.78
C GLY A 2 -12.46 19.75 -2.60
N SER A 3 -12.15 19.18 -1.44
CA SER A 3 -11.55 19.91 -0.34
C SER A 3 -10.19 20.47 -0.78
N LYS A 4 -9.80 21.64 -0.27
CA LYS A 4 -8.45 22.18 -0.52
C LYS A 4 -7.44 21.29 0.21
N GLN A 5 -6.29 21.02 -0.40
CA GLN A 5 -5.20 20.27 0.24
C GLN A 5 -3.95 21.14 0.30
N ILE A 6 -3.08 20.86 1.26
CA ILE A 6 -1.76 21.51 1.43
C ILE A 6 -0.66 20.45 1.46
N ALA A 7 0.58 20.86 1.26
CA ALA A 7 1.73 19.99 1.46
C ALA A 7 2.07 19.87 2.95
N GLN A 8 2.73 18.78 3.34
CA GLN A 8 3.21 18.60 4.71
C GLN A 8 4.13 19.76 5.14
N GLU A 9 5.03 20.20 4.26
CA GLU A 9 5.93 21.33 4.51
C GLU A 9 5.19 22.62 4.85
N THR A 10 4.07 22.91 4.16
CA THR A 10 3.23 24.08 4.45
C THR A 10 2.60 24.02 5.84
N PHE A 11 2.17 22.83 6.28
CA PHE A 11 1.64 22.65 7.62
C PHE A 11 2.75 22.80 8.67
N ASP A 12 3.89 22.18 8.41
CA ASP A 12 5.03 22.20 9.32
C ASP A 12 5.60 23.61 9.52
N ASP A 13 5.66 24.39 8.46
CA ASP A 13 6.15 25.78 8.51
C ASP A 13 5.20 26.66 9.32
N ALA A 14 3.88 26.50 9.17
CA ALA A 14 2.90 27.21 9.99
C ALA A 14 3.02 26.85 11.48
N VAL A 15 3.21 25.56 11.80
CA VAL A 15 3.46 25.13 13.19
C VAL A 15 4.77 25.72 13.71
N GLN A 16 5.81 25.75 12.89
CA GLN A 16 7.11 26.29 13.29
C GLN A 16 7.04 27.80 13.53
N GLU A 17 6.32 28.54 12.68
CA GLU A 17 6.05 29.98 12.82
C GLU A 17 5.29 30.26 14.13
N ASN A 18 4.24 29.48 14.42
CA ASN A 18 3.50 29.55 15.69
C ASN A 18 4.41 29.38 16.92
N ILE A 19 5.36 28.44 16.87
CA ILE A 19 6.32 28.23 17.96
C ILE A 19 7.31 29.39 18.06
N THR A 20 7.89 29.85 16.96
CA THR A 20 9.00 30.82 17.00
C THR A 20 8.58 32.27 17.09
N GLU A 21 7.52 32.66 16.38
CA GLU A 21 7.07 34.06 16.31
C GLU A 21 6.11 34.40 17.43
N PHE A 22 5.31 33.42 17.89
CA PHE A 22 4.31 33.61 18.92
C PHE A 22 4.65 32.91 20.25
N GLU A 23 5.84 32.30 20.35
CA GLU A 23 6.35 31.61 21.54
C GLU A 23 5.38 30.56 22.11
N MET A 24 4.59 29.92 21.22
CA MET A 24 3.61 28.92 21.61
C MET A 24 4.27 27.60 22.03
N ASP A 25 3.62 26.92 22.97
CA ASP A 25 3.93 25.53 23.28
C ASP A 25 3.72 24.64 22.04
N PRO A 26 4.57 23.63 21.76
CA PRO A 26 4.48 22.85 20.52
C PRO A 26 3.12 22.17 20.30
N GLU A 27 2.50 21.64 21.34
CA GLU A 27 1.16 21.03 21.29
C GLU A 27 0.07 22.08 21.03
N GLU A 28 0.24 23.30 21.53
CA GLU A 28 -0.64 24.43 21.23
C GLU A 28 -0.48 24.89 19.78
N ALA A 29 0.75 25.06 19.30
CA ALA A 29 1.06 25.47 17.93
C ALA A 29 0.46 24.52 16.89
N VAL A 30 0.54 23.20 17.12
CA VAL A 30 -0.10 22.19 16.26
C VAL A 30 -1.62 22.34 16.27
N ARG A 31 -2.25 22.49 17.44
CA ARG A 31 -3.71 22.65 17.55
C ARG A 31 -4.18 23.90 16.84
N GLU A 32 -3.46 25.01 16.98
CA GLU A 32 -3.78 26.28 16.32
C GLU A 32 -3.65 26.16 14.80
N ALA A 33 -2.56 25.58 14.30
CA ALA A 33 -2.37 25.36 12.86
C ALA A 33 -3.49 24.47 12.27
N VAL A 34 -3.87 23.39 12.96
CA VAL A 34 -5.01 22.55 12.55
C VAL A 34 -6.29 23.39 12.44
N GLN A 35 -6.62 24.16 13.48
CA GLN A 35 -7.82 25.00 13.48
C GLN A 35 -7.79 26.05 12.36
N GLN A 36 -6.64 26.68 12.14
CA GLN A 36 -6.45 27.68 11.10
C GLN A 36 -6.69 27.12 9.71
N PHE A 37 -6.11 25.96 9.37
CA PHE A 37 -6.29 25.34 8.06
C PHE A 37 -7.70 24.77 7.86
N GLU A 38 -8.26 24.10 8.87
CA GLU A 38 -9.63 23.57 8.80
C GLU A 38 -10.67 24.69 8.65
N SER A 39 -10.47 25.85 9.30
CA SER A 39 -11.34 27.02 9.13
C SER A 39 -11.35 27.60 7.70
N GLN A 40 -10.27 27.35 6.94
CA GLN A 40 -10.14 27.73 5.53
C GLN A 40 -10.68 26.67 4.56
N GLY A 41 -11.23 25.57 5.10
CA GLY A 41 -11.74 24.44 4.33
C GLY A 41 -10.65 23.54 3.76
N VAL A 42 -9.46 23.53 4.37
CA VAL A 42 -8.37 22.59 4.03
C VAL A 42 -8.63 21.24 4.69
N ASP A 43 -8.51 20.18 3.91
CA ASP A 43 -8.53 18.81 4.38
C ASP A 43 -7.12 18.35 4.77
N LEU A 44 -6.97 18.00 6.05
CA LEU A 44 -5.72 17.60 6.67
C LEU A 44 -5.63 16.08 6.88
N SER A 45 -6.48 15.26 6.22
CA SER A 45 -6.46 13.79 6.39
C SER A 45 -5.12 13.15 6.05
N ASN A 46 -4.35 13.80 5.17
CA ASN A 46 -3.05 13.33 4.67
C ASN A 46 -1.86 14.03 5.34
N ILE A 47 -2.11 14.84 6.37
CA ILE A 47 -1.10 15.63 7.05
C ILE A 47 -0.79 15.02 8.41
N VAL A 48 0.49 14.85 8.68
CA VAL A 48 1.03 14.40 9.96
C VAL A 48 0.92 15.56 10.95
N LYS A 49 0.10 15.36 11.98
CA LYS A 49 -0.19 16.33 13.04
C LYS A 49 0.60 16.04 14.32
N ALA A 50 1.72 15.33 14.22
CA ALA A 50 2.55 15.00 15.36
C ALA A 50 3.40 16.21 15.76
N VAL A 51 3.54 16.43 17.06
CA VAL A 51 4.46 17.43 17.61
C VAL A 51 5.88 17.03 17.23
N ARG A 52 6.62 17.99 16.68
CA ARG A 52 8.05 17.82 16.42
C ARG A 52 8.83 18.28 17.62
N GLN A 53 9.89 17.55 17.96
CA GLN A 53 10.86 18.09 18.90
C GLN A 53 11.49 19.36 18.30
N PRO A 54 11.79 20.37 19.13
CA PRO A 54 12.43 21.59 18.66
C PRO A 54 13.71 21.27 17.89
N ALA A 55 14.02 22.11 16.88
CA ALA A 55 15.24 21.98 16.11
C ALA A 55 16.46 21.83 17.05
N SER A 56 17.39 20.94 16.70
CA SER A 56 18.64 20.80 17.48
C SER A 56 19.39 22.14 17.50
N GLU A 57 20.32 22.32 18.44
CA GLU A 57 21.18 23.52 18.57
C GLU A 57 21.85 23.94 17.24
N ASN A 58 21.95 23.03 16.26
CA ASN A 58 22.48 23.29 14.92
C ASN A 58 21.45 23.82 13.89
N GLY A 59 20.21 24.12 14.30
CA GLY A 59 19.17 24.67 13.43
C GLY A 59 18.59 23.69 12.40
N GLN A 60 18.87 22.39 12.51
CA GLN A 60 18.30 21.39 11.62
C GLN A 60 16.87 21.05 12.06
N LYS A 61 15.88 21.27 11.17
CA LYS A 61 14.51 20.79 11.34
C LYS A 61 14.55 19.27 11.53
N GLN A 62 14.02 18.75 12.63
CA GLN A 62 13.90 17.31 12.80
C GLN A 62 12.92 16.75 11.76
N LYS A 63 13.36 15.73 11.02
CA LYS A 63 12.50 15.01 10.07
C LYS A 63 11.46 14.20 10.84
N HIS A 64 10.30 14.00 10.21
CA HIS A 64 9.30 13.06 10.70
C HIS A 64 9.90 11.65 10.83
N GLU A 65 9.53 10.89 11.85
CA GLU A 65 10.12 9.57 12.16
C GLU A 65 10.05 8.62 10.96
N ILE A 66 8.93 8.57 10.26
CA ILE A 66 8.78 7.75 9.05
C ILE A 66 9.76 8.12 7.93
N LEU A 67 10.17 9.39 7.83
CA LEU A 67 11.18 9.82 6.87
C LEU A 67 12.59 9.44 7.32
N LEU A 68 12.86 9.39 8.63
CA LEU A 68 14.12 8.87 9.15
C LEU A 68 14.25 7.37 8.88
N THR A 69 13.19 6.60 9.11
CA THR A 69 13.14 5.16 8.79
C THR A 69 13.27 4.94 7.28
N LEU A 70 12.61 5.75 6.45
CA LEU A 70 12.75 5.69 5.00
C LEU A 70 14.19 5.99 4.54
N ASP A 71 14.85 7.00 5.11
CA ASP A 71 16.26 7.30 4.82
C ASP A 71 17.18 6.12 5.18
N SER A 72 16.95 5.48 6.34
CA SER A 72 17.70 4.29 6.77
C SER A 72 17.46 3.10 5.85
N LEU A 73 16.21 2.83 5.47
CA LEU A 73 15.87 1.80 4.50
C LEU A 73 16.53 2.08 3.14
N GLY A 74 16.49 3.32 2.68
CA GLY A 74 17.11 3.74 1.42
C GLY A 74 18.63 3.54 1.41
N LYS A 75 19.31 3.81 2.55
CA LYS A 75 20.73 3.51 2.73
C LYS A 75 21.00 2.01 2.69
N ALA A 76 20.24 1.21 3.44
CA ALA A 76 20.40 -0.24 3.44
C ALA A 76 20.21 -0.85 2.04
N VAL A 77 19.25 -0.34 1.27
CA VAL A 77 19.04 -0.71 -0.15
C VAL A 77 20.25 -0.30 -1.01
N ALA A 78 20.74 0.94 -0.87
CA ALA A 78 21.88 1.43 -1.65
C ALA A 78 23.16 0.64 -1.36
N ASP A 79 23.39 0.26 -0.10
CA ASP A 79 24.55 -0.49 0.35
C ASP A 79 24.38 -2.00 0.16
N SER A 80 23.19 -2.45 -0.28
CA SER A 80 22.80 -3.87 -0.35
C SER A 80 22.97 -4.62 0.99
N ASP A 81 22.79 -3.92 2.10
CA ASP A 81 22.79 -4.52 3.44
C ASP A 81 21.45 -5.22 3.67
N LEU A 82 21.39 -6.50 3.32
CA LEU A 82 20.16 -7.29 3.38
C LEU A 82 19.64 -7.48 4.82
N ALA A 83 20.52 -7.46 5.82
CA ALA A 83 20.13 -7.62 7.21
C ALA A 83 19.45 -6.36 7.73
N GLU A 84 20.11 -5.21 7.57
CA GLU A 84 19.54 -3.91 7.95
C GLU A 84 18.28 -3.61 7.14
N MET A 85 18.28 -3.90 5.83
CA MET A 85 17.11 -3.74 4.98
C MET A 85 15.92 -4.54 5.51
N ALA A 86 16.15 -5.79 5.95
CA ALA A 86 15.09 -6.63 6.50
C ALA A 86 14.49 -6.07 7.80
N GLU A 87 15.30 -5.44 8.64
CA GLU A 87 14.84 -4.78 9.88
C GLU A 87 14.07 -3.51 9.57
N GLN A 88 14.63 -2.64 8.72
CA GLN A 88 14.01 -1.37 8.34
C GLN A 88 12.70 -1.56 7.58
N LEU A 89 12.56 -2.60 6.75
CA LEU A 89 11.29 -2.95 6.10
C LEU A 89 10.18 -3.20 7.12
N VAL A 90 10.46 -3.92 8.20
CA VAL A 90 9.46 -4.22 9.25
C VAL A 90 9.04 -2.96 9.98
N VAL A 91 10.01 -2.15 10.42
CA VAL A 91 9.74 -0.88 11.12
C VAL A 91 8.94 0.07 10.24
N PHE A 92 9.35 0.23 8.98
CA PHE A 92 8.66 1.10 8.02
C PHE A 92 7.24 0.62 7.71
N ALA A 93 7.03 -0.69 7.58
CA ALA A 93 5.71 -1.28 7.38
C ALA A 93 4.77 -1.00 8.56
N ASP A 94 5.29 -1.05 9.80
CA ASP A 94 4.49 -0.78 10.99
C ASP A 94 4.10 0.70 11.08
N GLN A 95 5.04 1.63 10.85
CA GLN A 95 4.72 3.05 10.74
C GLN A 95 3.69 3.33 9.63
N CYS A 96 3.81 2.68 8.47
CA CYS A 96 2.83 2.83 7.40
C CYS A 96 1.40 2.41 7.84
N LYS A 97 1.25 1.44 8.74
CA LYS A 97 -0.07 0.98 9.20
C LYS A 97 -0.72 1.92 10.20
N GLU A 98 0.05 2.78 10.88
CA GLU A 98 -0.48 3.65 11.93
C GLU A 98 -1.49 4.67 11.40
N GLN A 99 -1.15 5.38 10.32
CA GLN A 99 -2.03 6.41 9.77
C GLN A 99 -1.80 6.69 8.28
N LEU A 100 -2.86 7.11 7.60
CA LEU A 100 -2.82 7.49 6.19
C LEU A 100 -1.81 8.60 5.90
N ALA A 101 -1.72 9.60 6.78
CA ALA A 101 -0.80 10.71 6.64
C ALA A 101 0.68 10.28 6.57
N PHE A 102 1.07 9.25 7.33
CA PHE A 102 2.41 8.69 7.26
C PHE A 102 2.71 8.09 5.89
N ARG A 103 1.79 7.28 5.38
CA ARG A 103 1.92 6.70 4.03
C ARG A 103 2.02 7.77 2.95
N TYR A 104 1.19 8.82 3.06
CA TYR A 104 1.19 9.92 2.10
C TYR A 104 2.50 10.71 2.13
N LEU A 105 2.96 11.06 3.33
CA LEU A 105 4.24 11.72 3.51
C LEU A 105 5.40 10.89 2.94
N ALA A 106 5.45 9.59 3.24
CA ALA A 106 6.49 8.71 2.72
C ALA A 106 6.41 8.55 1.20
N GLY A 107 5.19 8.41 0.64
CA GLY A 107 4.95 8.32 -0.80
C GLY A 107 5.47 9.56 -1.55
N GLN A 108 5.18 10.76 -1.04
CA GLN A 108 5.68 12.02 -1.58
C GLN A 108 7.21 12.16 -1.49
N ASN A 109 7.86 11.38 -0.63
CA ASN A 109 9.31 11.35 -0.44
C ASN A 109 9.98 10.11 -1.06
N GLY A 110 9.34 9.48 -2.06
CA GLY A 110 9.97 8.43 -2.87
C GLY A 110 9.94 7.02 -2.26
N ALA A 111 9.10 6.78 -1.24
CA ALA A 111 9.01 5.47 -0.59
C ALA A 111 8.76 4.30 -1.55
N TYR A 112 7.96 4.51 -2.60
CA TYR A 112 7.69 3.46 -3.58
C TYR A 112 8.97 2.96 -4.26
N SER A 113 9.83 3.88 -4.71
CA SER A 113 11.09 3.54 -5.37
C SER A 113 12.00 2.72 -4.45
N VAL A 114 12.14 3.15 -3.19
CA VAL A 114 12.96 2.46 -2.19
C VAL A 114 12.44 1.04 -1.92
N VAL A 115 11.13 0.89 -1.67
CA VAL A 115 10.51 -0.43 -1.40
C VAL A 115 10.55 -1.33 -2.64
N PHE A 116 10.38 -0.78 -3.84
CA PHE A 116 10.49 -1.53 -5.08
C PHE A 116 11.91 -2.05 -5.29
N SER A 117 12.94 -1.22 -5.10
CA SER A 117 14.34 -1.66 -5.13
C SER A 117 14.64 -2.73 -4.06
N ALA A 118 14.06 -2.62 -2.86
CA ALA A 118 14.16 -3.67 -1.85
C ALA A 118 13.54 -5.00 -2.32
N CYS A 119 12.41 -4.96 -3.02
CA CYS A 119 11.82 -6.16 -3.62
C CYS A 119 12.74 -6.78 -4.70
N GLN A 120 13.40 -5.94 -5.51
CA GLN A 120 14.35 -6.41 -6.52
C GLN A 120 15.57 -7.11 -5.88
N LEU A 121 16.13 -6.52 -4.81
CA LEU A 121 17.24 -7.12 -4.06
C LEU A 121 16.84 -8.40 -3.32
N ALA A 122 15.57 -8.50 -2.92
CA ALA A 122 15.03 -9.69 -2.27
C ALA A 122 14.80 -10.88 -3.23
N SER A 123 15.06 -10.72 -4.53
CA SER A 123 14.88 -11.79 -5.52
C SER A 123 15.67 -13.04 -5.15
N GLY A 124 14.99 -14.17 -5.04
CA GLY A 124 15.57 -15.45 -4.61
C GLY A 124 15.64 -15.66 -3.09
N ASP A 125 15.36 -14.65 -2.26
CA ASP A 125 15.17 -14.79 -0.82
C ASP A 125 13.69 -14.64 -0.45
N ARG A 126 13.05 -15.79 -0.23
CA ARG A 126 11.62 -15.87 0.11
C ARG A 126 11.25 -15.07 1.37
N ASN A 127 12.09 -15.06 2.40
CA ASN A 127 11.77 -14.39 3.67
C ASN A 127 11.91 -12.87 3.54
N LEU A 128 12.95 -12.42 2.85
CA LEU A 128 13.16 -11.01 2.58
C LEU A 128 12.08 -10.46 1.63
N MET A 129 11.73 -11.23 0.59
CA MET A 129 10.66 -10.88 -0.35
C MET A 129 9.33 -10.73 0.38
N LEU A 130 9.03 -11.61 1.35
CA LEU A 130 7.80 -11.54 2.12
C LEU A 130 7.72 -10.25 2.95
N LYS A 131 8.82 -9.85 3.59
CA LYS A 131 8.91 -8.57 4.31
C LYS A 131 8.73 -7.38 3.37
N ALA A 132 9.38 -7.42 2.20
CA ALA A 132 9.26 -6.36 1.19
C ALA A 132 7.82 -6.24 0.67
N PHE A 133 7.13 -7.36 0.42
CA PHE A 133 5.72 -7.38 -0.01
C PHE A 133 4.76 -6.93 1.09
N TYR A 134 4.98 -7.29 2.36
CA TYR A 134 4.18 -6.73 3.45
C TYR A 134 4.35 -5.22 3.58
N THR A 135 5.57 -4.73 3.37
CA THR A 135 5.89 -3.29 3.36
C THR A 135 5.21 -2.59 2.19
N LEU A 136 5.29 -3.16 0.98
CA LEU A 136 4.62 -2.64 -0.22
C LEU A 136 3.09 -2.62 -0.04
N ALA A 137 2.50 -3.68 0.51
CA ALA A 137 1.07 -3.72 0.80
C ALA A 137 0.65 -2.63 1.79
N ALA A 138 1.44 -2.39 2.84
CA ALA A 138 1.18 -1.33 3.79
C ALA A 138 1.26 0.05 3.14
N LEU A 139 2.28 0.31 2.31
CA LEU A 139 2.47 1.58 1.62
C LEU A 139 1.35 1.89 0.61
N LEU A 140 0.90 0.89 -0.15
CA LEU A 140 -0.14 1.03 -1.18
C LEU A 140 -1.55 1.24 -0.60
N ASP A 141 -1.78 1.00 0.70
CA ASP A 141 -3.12 1.10 1.28
C ASP A 141 -3.64 2.55 1.29
N GLY A 142 -4.53 2.85 0.34
CA GLY A 142 -5.03 4.21 0.10
C GLY A 142 -4.16 5.02 -0.86
N GLN A 143 -3.13 4.41 -1.47
CA GLN A 143 -2.23 5.05 -2.44
C GLN A 143 -2.00 4.16 -3.68
N PRO A 144 -3.06 3.80 -4.42
CA PRO A 144 -2.95 2.90 -5.57
C PRO A 144 -2.10 3.50 -6.71
N ASP A 145 -2.06 4.83 -6.82
CA ASP A 145 -1.32 5.58 -7.83
C ASP A 145 0.21 5.45 -7.72
N LEU A 146 0.74 4.93 -6.60
CA LEU A 146 2.18 4.71 -6.45
C LEU A 146 2.69 3.56 -7.33
N LEU A 147 1.84 2.58 -7.65
CA LEU A 147 2.27 1.38 -8.36
C LEU A 147 2.42 1.67 -9.86
N ASP A 148 3.63 1.47 -10.39
CA ASP A 148 3.92 1.57 -11.81
C ASP A 148 3.84 0.19 -12.52
N SER A 149 4.05 0.18 -13.84
CA SER A 149 4.00 -1.06 -14.63
C SER A 149 5.05 -2.09 -14.20
N ALA A 150 6.24 -1.65 -13.78
CA ALA A 150 7.28 -2.56 -13.31
C ALA A 150 6.88 -3.24 -11.99
N GLY A 151 6.22 -2.50 -11.10
CA GLY A 151 5.59 -3.03 -9.89
C GLY A 151 4.46 -4.01 -10.19
N GLN A 152 3.60 -3.72 -11.17
CA GLN A 152 2.55 -4.64 -11.62
C GLN A 152 3.12 -5.96 -12.13
N ASP A 153 4.16 -5.89 -12.98
CA ASP A 153 4.84 -7.07 -13.51
C ASP A 153 5.49 -7.90 -12.40
N LEU A 154 6.16 -7.24 -11.44
CA LEU A 154 6.72 -7.91 -10.27
C LEU A 154 5.65 -8.65 -9.47
N LEU A 155 4.52 -8.01 -9.15
CA LEU A 155 3.43 -8.65 -8.41
C LEU A 155 2.87 -9.87 -9.13
N LEU A 156 2.62 -9.76 -10.44
CA LEU A 156 2.12 -10.86 -11.27
C LEU A 156 3.11 -12.02 -11.34
N GLN A 157 4.40 -11.71 -11.49
CA GLN A 157 5.44 -12.72 -11.55
C GLN A 157 5.60 -13.44 -10.21
N THR A 158 5.64 -12.71 -9.10
CA THR A 158 5.74 -13.30 -7.76
C THR A 158 4.53 -14.19 -7.45
N LEU A 159 3.31 -13.79 -7.80
CA LEU A 159 2.12 -14.63 -7.63
C LEU A 159 2.17 -15.93 -8.45
N LYS A 160 2.82 -15.93 -9.62
CA LYS A 160 3.02 -17.13 -10.45
C LYS A 160 4.10 -18.05 -9.89
N GLU A 161 5.22 -17.45 -9.47
CA GLU A 161 6.39 -18.16 -8.95
C GLU A 161 6.12 -18.82 -7.61
N TYR A 162 5.50 -18.07 -6.67
CA TYR A 162 5.23 -18.51 -5.31
C TYR A 162 3.80 -19.00 -5.10
N ARG A 163 3.12 -19.47 -6.16
CA ARG A 163 1.72 -19.93 -6.08
C ARG A 163 1.49 -21.03 -5.03
N GLU A 164 2.49 -21.86 -4.76
CA GLU A 164 2.42 -22.95 -3.76
C GLU A 164 2.66 -22.44 -2.32
N ASP A 165 3.10 -21.20 -2.15
CA ASP A 165 3.37 -20.58 -0.85
C ASP A 165 2.19 -19.70 -0.44
N GLY A 166 1.43 -20.17 0.56
CA GLY A 166 0.21 -19.49 1.01
C GLY A 166 0.46 -18.11 1.61
N GLU A 167 1.58 -17.90 2.32
CA GLU A 167 1.90 -16.59 2.91
C GLU A 167 2.33 -15.59 1.84
N MET A 168 3.16 -16.02 0.89
CA MET A 168 3.58 -15.16 -0.21
C MET A 168 2.39 -14.81 -1.13
N THR A 169 1.55 -15.81 -1.41
CA THR A 169 0.29 -15.61 -2.16
C THR A 169 -0.60 -14.60 -1.43
N LEU A 170 -0.77 -14.73 -0.11
CA LEU A 170 -1.53 -13.77 0.70
C LEU A 170 -0.96 -12.36 0.60
N ALA A 171 0.36 -12.19 0.75
CA ALA A 171 1.04 -10.90 0.69
C ALA A 171 0.89 -10.24 -0.70
N GLY A 172 1.11 -11.01 -1.78
CA GLY A 172 0.93 -10.52 -3.15
C GLY A 172 -0.50 -10.10 -3.47
N ILE A 173 -1.51 -10.88 -3.04
CA ILE A 173 -2.92 -10.52 -3.23
C ILE A 173 -3.30 -9.28 -2.41
N ARG A 174 -2.68 -9.04 -1.24
CA ARG A 174 -2.87 -7.78 -0.50
C ARG A 174 -2.36 -6.60 -1.30
N CYS A 175 -1.13 -6.63 -1.83
CA CYS A 175 -0.60 -5.58 -2.70
C CYS A 175 -1.54 -5.29 -3.87
N LEU A 176 -1.94 -6.35 -4.60
CA LEU A 176 -2.89 -6.25 -5.71
C LEU A 176 -4.20 -5.57 -5.30
N ARG A 177 -4.79 -5.97 -4.16
CA ARG A 177 -6.06 -5.42 -3.70
C ARG A 177 -5.94 -3.93 -3.43
N HIS A 178 -4.87 -3.50 -2.75
CA HIS A 178 -4.64 -2.09 -2.44
C HIS A 178 -4.34 -1.28 -3.70
N ALA A 179 -3.59 -1.82 -4.66
CA ALA A 179 -3.30 -1.18 -5.94
C ALA A 179 -4.55 -1.00 -6.84
N CYS A 180 -5.57 -1.84 -6.68
CA CYS A 180 -6.77 -1.83 -7.51
C CYS A 180 -7.97 -1.08 -6.91
N LEU A 181 -7.95 -0.77 -5.60
CA LEU A 181 -9.06 -0.07 -4.95
C LEU A 181 -9.09 1.40 -5.44
N LYS A 182 -10.25 1.90 -5.90
CA LYS A 182 -10.40 3.24 -6.49
C LYS A 182 -9.44 3.55 -7.64
N HIS A 183 -8.95 2.53 -8.35
CA HIS A 183 -8.00 2.71 -9.45
C HIS A 183 -8.32 1.80 -10.63
N GLU A 184 -9.04 2.33 -11.62
CA GLU A 184 -9.58 1.55 -12.75
C GLU A 184 -8.50 1.04 -13.70
N GLN A 185 -7.48 1.86 -14.00
CA GLN A 185 -6.43 1.47 -14.94
C GLN A 185 -5.63 0.26 -14.42
N ASN A 186 -5.16 0.30 -13.17
CA ASN A 186 -4.56 -0.85 -12.48
C ASN A 186 -5.41 -2.13 -12.59
N ARG A 187 -6.73 -2.06 -12.34
CA ARG A 187 -7.61 -3.24 -12.49
C ARG A 187 -7.54 -3.83 -13.90
N GLN A 188 -7.66 -2.98 -14.92
CA GLN A 188 -7.58 -3.43 -16.30
C GLN A 188 -6.23 -4.05 -16.63
N ASP A 189 -5.13 -3.44 -16.17
CA ASP A 189 -3.78 -3.90 -16.48
C ASP A 189 -3.50 -5.25 -15.80
N PHE A 190 -3.93 -5.45 -14.56
CA PHE A 190 -3.85 -6.74 -13.90
C PHE A 190 -4.74 -7.81 -14.56
N VAL A 191 -5.95 -7.46 -14.99
CA VAL A 191 -6.83 -8.39 -15.73
C VAL A 191 -6.19 -8.80 -17.05
N LYS A 192 -5.65 -7.84 -17.82
CA LYS A 192 -4.88 -8.12 -19.05
C LYS A 192 -3.63 -8.97 -18.77
N GLY A 193 -2.97 -8.76 -17.63
CA GLY A 193 -1.82 -9.52 -17.16
C GLY A 193 -2.13 -10.93 -16.65
N GLY A 194 -3.42 -11.32 -16.61
CA GLY A 194 -3.86 -12.66 -16.22
C GLY A 194 -4.01 -12.85 -14.72
N VAL A 195 -4.42 -11.81 -13.97
CA VAL A 195 -4.59 -11.92 -12.51
C VAL A 195 -5.79 -12.80 -12.10
N LEU A 196 -6.86 -12.82 -12.89
CA LEU A 196 -8.09 -13.55 -12.55
C LEU A 196 -7.87 -15.06 -12.30
N PRO A 197 -7.17 -15.80 -13.18
CA PRO A 197 -6.89 -17.21 -12.93
C PRO A 197 -5.95 -17.43 -11.74
N LEU A 198 -5.08 -16.47 -11.42
CA LEU A 198 -4.23 -16.53 -10.21
C LEU A 198 -5.07 -16.41 -8.94
N LEU A 199 -6.05 -15.51 -8.92
CA LEU A 199 -6.95 -15.33 -7.77
C LEU A 199 -7.86 -16.53 -7.54
N THR A 200 -8.48 -17.07 -8.58
CA THR A 200 -9.30 -18.29 -8.47
C THR A 200 -8.45 -19.50 -8.15
N GLY A 201 -7.24 -19.59 -8.74
CA GLY A 201 -6.25 -20.61 -8.44
C GLY A 201 -5.83 -20.60 -6.97
N ALA A 202 -5.54 -19.42 -6.41
CA ALA A 202 -5.18 -19.26 -5.00
C ALA A 202 -6.28 -19.77 -4.05
N ILE A 203 -7.56 -19.54 -4.36
CA ILE A 203 -8.67 -20.07 -3.56
C ILE A 203 -8.67 -21.60 -3.61
N VAL A 204 -8.48 -22.19 -4.79
CA VAL A 204 -8.47 -23.66 -4.95
C VAL A 204 -7.26 -24.29 -4.26
N GLN A 205 -6.10 -23.66 -4.41
CA GLN A 205 -4.82 -24.19 -3.96
C GLN A 205 -4.63 -24.07 -2.44
N HIS A 206 -5.08 -22.97 -1.85
CA HIS A 206 -4.95 -22.68 -0.41
C HIS A 206 -6.30 -22.69 0.27
N GLY A 207 -7.16 -23.64 -0.10
CA GLY A 207 -8.55 -23.68 0.35
C GLY A 207 -8.74 -23.93 1.85
N ASP A 208 -7.73 -24.49 2.51
CA ASP A 208 -7.65 -24.67 3.95
C ASP A 208 -7.23 -23.38 4.70
N SER A 209 -6.65 -22.41 3.99
CA SER A 209 -6.26 -21.11 4.56
C SER A 209 -7.40 -20.09 4.43
N ALA A 210 -8.11 -19.89 5.53
CA ALA A 210 -9.21 -18.92 5.60
C ALA A 210 -8.78 -17.50 5.19
N ASP A 211 -7.54 -17.09 5.51
CA ASP A 211 -7.03 -15.77 5.16
C ASP A 211 -6.71 -15.62 3.67
N VAL A 212 -6.16 -16.66 3.02
CA VAL A 212 -5.94 -16.65 1.57
C VAL A 212 -7.28 -16.63 0.84
N VAL A 213 -8.21 -17.52 1.20
CA VAL A 213 -9.54 -17.58 0.58
C VAL A 213 -10.27 -16.25 0.73
N ARG A 214 -10.29 -15.65 1.93
CA ARG A 214 -10.93 -14.35 2.18
C ARG A 214 -10.28 -13.25 1.34
N THR A 215 -8.96 -13.20 1.30
CA THR A 215 -8.22 -12.12 0.63
C THR A 215 -8.32 -12.23 -0.89
N ALA A 216 -8.23 -13.43 -1.46
CA ALA A 216 -8.43 -13.69 -2.87
C ALA A 216 -9.88 -13.40 -3.32
N SER A 217 -10.87 -13.81 -2.53
CA SER A 217 -12.28 -13.50 -2.80
C SER A 217 -12.54 -11.99 -2.75
N SER A 218 -11.92 -11.29 -1.80
CA SER A 218 -11.99 -9.83 -1.70
C SER A 218 -11.33 -9.15 -2.90
N ALA A 219 -10.19 -9.66 -3.39
CA ALA A 219 -9.54 -9.15 -4.60
C ALA A 219 -10.39 -9.37 -5.86
N LEU A 220 -11.02 -10.55 -6.02
CA LEU A 220 -11.98 -10.80 -7.09
C LEU A 220 -13.14 -9.80 -7.06
N ARG A 221 -13.66 -9.50 -5.86
CA ARG A 221 -14.70 -8.48 -5.68
C ARG A 221 -14.21 -7.09 -6.11
N VAL A 222 -13.00 -6.69 -5.74
CA VAL A 222 -12.42 -5.40 -6.16
C VAL A 222 -12.30 -5.29 -7.69
N MET A 223 -12.04 -6.38 -8.41
CA MET A 223 -12.03 -6.35 -9.89
C MET A 223 -13.38 -5.97 -10.51
N THR A 224 -14.47 -6.08 -9.73
CA THR A 224 -15.84 -5.76 -10.16
C THR A 224 -16.33 -4.39 -9.67
N PHE A 225 -15.45 -3.56 -9.09
CA PHE A 225 -15.83 -2.23 -8.61
C PHE A 225 -15.82 -1.18 -9.71
N ASP A 226 -16.71 -0.21 -9.55
CA ASP A 226 -16.81 1.03 -10.32
C ASP A 226 -16.66 2.21 -9.33
N ASP A 227 -15.49 2.29 -8.70
CA ASP A 227 -15.20 3.15 -7.54
C ASP A 227 -14.10 4.21 -7.82
N ASP A 228 -13.61 4.29 -9.05
CA ASP A 228 -12.65 5.32 -9.47
C ASP A 228 -13.38 6.50 -10.09
N ILE A 229 -13.59 7.55 -9.29
CA ILE A 229 -14.32 8.75 -9.72
C ILE A 229 -13.65 9.53 -10.86
N ARG A 230 -12.38 9.23 -11.18
CA ARG A 230 -11.62 9.88 -12.25
C ARG A 230 -11.99 9.33 -13.62
N VAL A 231 -12.61 8.14 -13.67
CA VAL A 231 -13.01 7.47 -14.90
C VAL A 231 -14.53 7.38 -14.96
N PRO A 232 -15.19 7.87 -16.03
CA PRO A 232 -16.65 7.89 -16.12
C PRO A 232 -17.27 6.51 -16.38
N PHE A 233 -16.51 5.55 -16.92
CA PHE A 233 -16.95 4.20 -17.22
C PHE A 233 -15.82 3.19 -16.97
N GLY A 234 -16.03 2.25 -16.04
CA GLY A 234 -15.11 1.13 -15.81
C GLY A 234 -15.48 -0.16 -16.56
N HIS A 235 -14.65 -1.19 -16.41
CA HIS A 235 -14.86 -2.54 -16.97
C HIS A 235 -15.42 -3.55 -15.96
N ALA A 236 -16.09 -3.07 -14.89
CA ALA A 236 -16.65 -3.91 -13.83
C ALA A 236 -17.53 -5.07 -14.35
N HIS A 237 -18.40 -4.79 -15.33
CA HIS A 237 -19.27 -5.82 -15.92
C HIS A 237 -18.49 -6.87 -16.71
N ASP A 238 -17.53 -6.44 -17.53
CA ASP A 238 -16.68 -7.33 -18.32
C ASP A 238 -15.85 -8.23 -17.40
N HIS A 239 -15.24 -7.65 -16.36
CA HIS A 239 -14.47 -8.41 -15.37
C HIS A 239 -15.35 -9.43 -14.63
N ALA A 240 -16.57 -9.06 -14.22
CA ALA A 240 -17.50 -10.00 -13.59
C ALA A 240 -17.84 -11.18 -14.53
N LYS A 241 -18.05 -10.90 -15.82
CA LYS A 241 -18.28 -11.93 -16.84
C LYS A 241 -17.05 -12.84 -17.00
N MET A 242 -15.85 -12.29 -17.10
CA MET A 242 -14.59 -13.05 -17.21
C MET A 242 -14.35 -13.91 -15.97
N ILE A 243 -14.62 -13.38 -14.77
CA ILE A 243 -14.51 -14.14 -13.51
C ILE A 243 -15.40 -15.39 -13.57
N VAL A 244 -16.66 -15.25 -13.99
CA VAL A 244 -17.62 -16.36 -13.99
C VAL A 244 -17.41 -17.33 -15.16
N LEU A 245 -17.32 -16.81 -16.39
CA LEU A 245 -17.36 -17.62 -17.60
C LEU A 245 -16.00 -18.20 -17.98
N GLU A 246 -14.91 -17.47 -17.72
CA GLU A 246 -13.56 -17.87 -18.17
C GLU A 246 -12.73 -18.43 -17.02
N ASN A 247 -12.96 -17.97 -15.80
CA ASN A 247 -12.18 -18.35 -14.61
C ASN A 247 -12.98 -19.19 -13.59
N ASP A 248 -14.21 -19.58 -13.94
CA ASP A 248 -15.06 -20.46 -13.12
C ASP A 248 -15.30 -19.95 -11.68
N GLY A 249 -15.14 -18.63 -11.47
CA GLY A 249 -15.11 -18.01 -10.16
C GLY A 249 -16.36 -18.26 -9.33
N LEU A 250 -17.55 -18.37 -9.96
CA LEU A 250 -18.79 -18.68 -9.24
C LEU A 250 -18.73 -20.06 -8.56
N ARG A 251 -18.27 -21.09 -9.27
CA ARG A 251 -18.16 -22.44 -8.69
C ARG A 251 -17.09 -22.46 -7.61
N VAL A 252 -15.91 -21.88 -7.88
CA VAL A 252 -14.79 -21.80 -6.93
C VAL A 252 -15.23 -21.13 -5.61
N LEU A 253 -15.90 -19.98 -5.68
CA LEU A 253 -16.37 -19.25 -4.50
C LEU A 253 -17.46 -20.02 -3.73
N ILE A 254 -18.36 -20.71 -4.42
CA ILE A 254 -19.41 -21.52 -3.79
C ILE A 254 -18.80 -22.72 -3.05
N GLU A 255 -17.86 -23.44 -3.68
CA GLU A 255 -17.21 -24.60 -3.03
C GLU A 255 -16.34 -24.17 -1.85
N ALA A 256 -15.68 -23.02 -1.96
CA ALA A 256 -14.97 -22.39 -0.85
C ALA A 256 -15.91 -22.07 0.33
N ALA A 257 -17.06 -21.46 0.06
CA ALA A 257 -18.04 -21.13 1.09
C ALA A 257 -18.64 -22.38 1.77
N LYS A 258 -18.70 -23.52 1.07
CA LYS A 258 -19.15 -24.80 1.62
C LYS A 258 -18.07 -25.54 2.43
N GLY A 259 -16.81 -25.07 2.39
CA GLY A 259 -15.66 -25.79 2.94
C GLY A 259 -15.28 -27.06 2.15
N LYS A 260 -15.60 -27.11 0.84
CA LYS A 260 -15.38 -28.27 -0.04
C LYS A 260 -14.40 -27.97 -1.17
N ILE A 261 -13.23 -27.42 -0.84
CA ILE A 261 -12.20 -27.18 -1.86
C ILE A 261 -11.41 -28.48 -2.03
N TYR A 262 -11.85 -29.31 -2.97
CA TYR A 262 -11.07 -30.45 -3.43
C TYR A 262 -10.14 -29.98 -4.56
N PRO A 263 -8.83 -30.24 -4.51
CA PRO A 263 -8.00 -30.06 -5.69
C PRO A 263 -8.54 -30.96 -6.80
N ARG A 264 -8.72 -30.41 -8.01
CA ARG A 264 -9.03 -31.23 -9.19
C ARG A 264 -7.95 -32.30 -9.30
N ASP A 265 -8.36 -33.56 -9.42
CA ASP A 265 -7.47 -34.69 -9.68
C ASP A 265 -6.45 -34.35 -10.76
N ARG A 266 -5.19 -34.71 -10.50
CA ARG A 266 -4.01 -34.52 -11.35
C ARG A 266 -4.17 -35.15 -12.73
#